data_AF-A0A9P9EG16-F1
#
_entry.id   AF-A0A9P9EG16-F1
#
_cell.length_a   1.000
_cell.length_b   1.000
_cell.length_c   1.000
_cell.angle_alpha   90.00
_cell.angle_beta   90.00
_cell.angle_gamma   90.00
#
_symmetry.space_group_name_H-M   'P 1'
#
loop_
_entity.id
_entity.type
_entity.pdbx_description
1 polymer ?
#
loop_
_entity_poly.entity_id
_entity_poly.type
_entity_poly.pdbx_seq_one_letter_code
_entity_poly.pdbx_strand_id
1 'polypeptide(L)'
;MEKDIPDLARQIPDLVRDWELECSLIKDACTVHASYVSNPAKGIWRQRVEEKWERQKHLGRGTYGIVSLQRCTSGPQIGNDRAVKEISISSSQSATEMKHLSRELLAIVKFSHKQEIGWSKSISLKKLLKLPSRSMGNN
;
A
#
# COMPACT_ATOMS: atom_id res chain seq x y z
N MET A 1 -15.56 -13.69 -21.43
CA MET A 1 -16.30 -13.52 -20.16
C MET A 1 -15.33 -12.90 -19.16
N GLU A 2 -15.33 -11.58 -19.16
CA GLU A 2 -14.45 -10.73 -18.35
C GLU A 2 -15.05 -10.65 -16.95
N LYS A 3 -14.58 -11.47 -16.02
CA LYS A 3 -15.05 -11.44 -14.62
C LYS A 3 -14.36 -10.27 -13.92
N ASP A 4 -14.87 -9.08 -14.19
CA ASP A 4 -15.24 -8.07 -13.20
C ASP A 4 -14.40 -8.05 -11.90
N ILE A 5 -13.37 -7.22 -11.95
CA ILE A 5 -12.61 -6.63 -10.84
C ILE A 5 -13.47 -5.82 -9.79
N PRO A 6 -14.73 -5.39 -10.00
CA PRO A 6 -15.50 -4.62 -9.01
C PRO A 6 -15.82 -5.31 -7.68
N ASP A 7 -15.91 -6.64 -7.62
CA ASP A 7 -16.51 -7.29 -6.45
C ASP A 7 -15.54 -7.37 -5.26
N LEU A 8 -14.24 -7.37 -5.53
CA LEU A 8 -13.22 -7.41 -4.47
C LEU A 8 -13.09 -6.07 -3.75
N ALA A 9 -13.28 -4.96 -4.46
CA ALA A 9 -13.25 -3.62 -3.88
C ALA A 9 -14.41 -3.39 -2.89
N ARG A 10 -15.56 -4.06 -3.08
CA ARG A 10 -16.70 -4.02 -2.15
C ARG A 10 -16.44 -4.78 -0.86
N GLN A 11 -15.57 -5.79 -0.88
CA GLN A 11 -15.25 -6.64 0.28
C GLN A 11 -14.21 -6.01 1.22
N ILE A 12 -13.53 -4.94 0.78
CA ILE A 12 -12.63 -4.15 1.63
C ILE A 12 -13.47 -3.28 2.58
N PRO A 13 -13.17 -3.17 3.88
CA PRO A 13 -13.88 -2.27 4.79
C PRO A 13 -13.72 -0.79 4.43
N ASP A 14 -14.75 0.04 4.65
CA ASP A 14 -14.69 1.50 4.38
C ASP A 14 -13.51 2.19 5.04
N LEU A 15 -13.29 1.90 6.33
CA LEU A 15 -12.16 2.45 7.07
C LEU A 15 -10.81 2.13 6.42
N VAL A 16 -10.69 1.05 5.65
CA VAL A 16 -9.46 0.73 4.92
C VAL A 16 -9.38 1.53 3.62
N ARG A 17 -10.52 1.78 2.95
CA ARG A 17 -10.61 2.62 1.75
C ARG A 17 -10.26 4.07 2.05
N ASP A 18 -10.75 4.62 3.16
CA ASP A 18 -10.50 6.01 3.56
C ASP A 18 -9.03 6.30 3.83
N TRP A 19 -8.24 5.25 4.07
CA TRP A 19 -6.80 5.30 4.35
C TRP A 19 -5.95 4.86 3.16
N GLU A 20 -6.54 4.76 1.97
CA GLU A 20 -5.83 4.47 0.73
C GLU A 20 -4.87 5.63 0.39
N LEU A 21 -3.59 5.31 0.22
CA LEU A 21 -2.57 6.27 -0.19
C LEU A 21 -2.44 6.30 -1.71
N GLU A 22 -2.26 7.49 -2.27
CA GLU A 22 -1.96 7.63 -3.69
C GLU A 22 -0.52 7.12 -3.95
N CYS A 23 -0.42 5.96 -4.60
CA CYS A 23 0.85 5.32 -4.89
C CYS A 23 0.86 4.71 -6.29
N SER A 24 2.03 4.72 -6.93
CA SER A 24 2.29 3.96 -8.16
C SER A 24 3.47 3.01 -7.97
N LEU A 25 3.43 1.85 -8.64
CA LEU A 25 4.49 0.86 -8.65
C LEU A 25 5.23 0.93 -9.98
N ILE A 26 6.54 1.12 -9.92
CA ILE A 26 7.43 1.15 -11.08
C ILE A 26 8.27 -0.13 -11.04
N LYS A 27 8.13 -0.96 -12.08
CA LYS A 27 8.90 -2.19 -12.31
C LYS A 27 8.94 -3.15 -11.11
N ASP A 28 7.86 -3.22 -10.32
CA ASP A 28 7.71 -4.05 -9.12
C ASP A 28 8.77 -3.87 -8.01
N ALA A 29 9.63 -2.86 -8.12
CA ALA A 29 10.75 -2.64 -7.21
C ALA A 29 10.73 -1.24 -6.58
N CYS A 30 10.12 -0.27 -7.26
CA CYS A 30 10.01 1.11 -6.78
C CYS A 30 8.55 1.48 -6.54
N THR A 31 8.28 2.14 -5.43
CA THR A 31 6.98 2.73 -5.11
C THR A 31 7.12 4.24 -5.11
N VAL A 32 6.33 4.93 -5.92
CA VAL A 32 6.16 6.39 -5.80
C VAL A 32 4.95 6.65 -4.93
N HIS A 33 5.13 7.36 -3.83
CA HIS A 33 4.06 7.80 -2.94
C HIS A 33 3.83 9.30 -3.16
N ALA A 34 2.60 9.69 -3.47
CA ALA A 34 2.21 11.08 -3.63
C ALA A 34 1.42 11.55 -2.41
N SER A 35 1.80 12.71 -1.88
CA SER A 35 1.09 13.40 -0.81
C SER A 35 0.85 14.86 -1.22
N TYR A 36 -0.03 15.54 -0.49
CA TYR A 36 -0.32 16.95 -0.73
C TYR A 36 -0.01 17.75 0.53
N VAL A 37 0.86 18.75 0.38
CA VAL A 37 1.20 19.66 1.48
C VAL A 37 0.68 21.06 1.18
N SER A 38 0.18 21.72 2.22
CA SER A 38 -0.15 23.14 2.18
C SER A 38 0.90 23.92 2.98
N ASN A 39 1.25 25.11 2.49
CA ASN A 39 2.11 26.04 3.20
C ASN A 39 1.50 27.45 3.10
N PRO A 40 0.61 27.81 4.04
CA PRO A 40 -0.07 29.11 4.04
C PRO A 40 0.92 30.29 4.08
N ALA A 41 2.04 30.16 4.79
CA ALA A 41 3.05 31.21 4.90
C ALA A 41 3.76 31.51 3.57
N LYS A 42 3.73 30.57 2.61
CA LYS A 42 4.25 30.75 1.25
C LYS A 42 3.14 30.91 0.21
N GLY A 43 1.88 31.08 0.64
CA GLY A 43 0.72 31.15 -0.26
C GLY A 43 0.44 29.84 -1.02
N ILE A 44 1.01 28.72 -0.59
CA ILE A 44 0.83 27.41 -1.25
C ILE A 44 -0.40 26.74 -0.65
N TRP A 45 -1.46 26.64 -1.44
CA TRP A 45 -2.71 26.02 -0.99
C TRP A 45 -2.66 24.50 -1.05
N ARG A 46 -2.05 23.94 -2.11
CA ARG A 46 -1.92 22.49 -2.32
C ARG A 46 -0.80 22.17 -3.29
N GLN A 47 0.32 21.67 -2.80
CA GLN A 47 1.45 21.21 -3.61
C GLN A 47 1.55 19.68 -3.54
N ARG A 48 1.61 19.02 -4.70
CA ARG A 48 1.90 17.59 -4.80
C ARG A 48 3.37 17.35 -4.47
N VAL A 49 3.63 16.41 -3.58
CA VAL A 49 4.97 16.02 -3.16
C VAL A 49 5.10 14.52 -3.33
N GLU A 50 6.15 14.11 -4.05
CA GLU A 50 6.38 12.71 -4.37
C GLU A 50 7.60 12.18 -3.64
N GLU A 51 7.46 10.95 -3.13
CA GLU A 51 8.51 10.17 -2.51
C GLU A 51 8.76 8.92 -3.32
N LYS A 52 10.02 8.63 -3.65
CA LYS A 52 10.39 7.37 -4.33
C LYS A 52 10.97 6.40 -3.30
N TRP A 53 10.43 5.20 -3.27
CA TRP A 53 10.78 4.16 -2.30
C TRP A 53 11.23 2.90 -3.02
N GLU A 54 12.48 2.52 -2.84
CA GLU A 54 13.08 1.35 -3.49
C GLU A 54 13.14 0.16 -2.55
N ARG A 55 12.68 -1.01 -3.03
CA ARG A 55 12.78 -2.28 -2.31
C ARG A 55 14.24 -2.67 -2.16
N GLN A 56 14.64 -2.90 -0.91
CA GLN A 56 16.01 -3.27 -0.54
C GLN A 56 16.12 -4.78 -0.34
N LYS A 57 15.37 -5.33 0.61
CA LYS A 57 15.42 -6.77 0.94
C LYS A 57 14.09 -7.32 1.41
N HIS A 58 13.92 -8.62 1.26
CA HIS A 58 12.84 -9.37 1.90
C HIS A 58 13.06 -9.42 3.42
N LEU A 59 12.03 -9.12 4.20
CA LEU A 59 12.06 -9.19 5.66
C LEU A 59 11.36 -10.45 6.20
N GLY A 60 10.36 -10.96 5.48
CA GLY A 60 9.67 -12.19 5.86
C GLY A 60 8.32 -12.35 5.17
N ARG A 61 7.60 -13.41 5.55
CA ARG A 61 6.24 -13.70 5.09
C ARG A 61 5.28 -13.64 6.27
N GLY A 62 4.22 -12.84 6.15
CA GLY A 62 3.08 -12.85 7.06
C GLY A 62 1.92 -13.67 6.50
N THR A 63 0.82 -13.74 7.26
CA THR A 63 -0.37 -14.56 6.94
C THR A 63 -0.90 -14.35 5.52
N TYR A 64 -1.08 -13.09 5.11
CA TYR A 64 -1.63 -12.75 3.79
C TYR A 64 -0.63 -12.16 2.80
N GLY A 65 0.68 -12.27 3.06
CA GLY A 65 1.60 -11.52 2.22
C GLY A 65 3.08 -11.56 2.57
N ILE A 66 3.85 -10.83 1.77
CA ILE A 66 5.30 -10.68 1.93
C ILE A 66 5.59 -9.32 2.55
N VAL A 67 6.55 -9.26 3.47
CA VAL A 67 7.08 -8.02 4.03
C VAL A 67 8.47 -7.77 3.44
N SER A 68 8.68 -6.57 2.93
CA SER A 68 9.97 -6.12 2.41
C SER A 68 10.38 -4.77 3.01
N LEU A 69 11.69 -4.55 3.10
CA LEU A 69 12.28 -3.27 3.48
C LEU A 69 12.31 -2.38 2.24
N GLN A 70 11.83 -1.15 2.36
CA GLN A 70 12.01 -0.10 1.37
C GLN A 70 12.78 1.07 1.96
N ARG A 71 13.63 1.69 1.14
CA ARG A 71 14.35 2.93 1.48
C ARG A 71 13.87 4.06 0.58
N CYS A 72 13.66 5.23 1.14
CA CYS A 72 13.31 6.41 0.38
C CYS A 72 14.55 6.97 -0.33
N THR A 73 14.51 7.04 -1.66
CA THR A 73 15.61 7.53 -2.50
C THR A 73 15.38 8.93 -3.04
N SER A 74 14.17 9.48 -2.90
CA SER A 74 13.80 10.83 -3.32
C SER A 74 12.60 11.35 -2.54
N GLY A 75 12.53 12.66 -2.33
CA GLY A 75 11.42 13.34 -1.66
C GLY A 75 11.73 13.73 -0.21
N PRO A 76 10.74 14.23 0.54
CA PRO A 76 10.95 14.76 1.90
C PRO A 76 11.50 13.74 2.90
N GLN A 77 11.25 12.45 2.68
CA GLN A 77 11.65 11.36 3.57
C GLN A 77 12.94 10.68 3.12
N ILE A 78 13.73 11.29 2.23
CA ILE A 78 14.96 10.69 1.68
C ILE A 78 15.87 10.13 2.78
N GLY A 79 16.37 8.92 2.57
CA GLY A 79 17.22 8.21 3.53
C GLY A 79 16.46 7.42 4.61
N ASN A 80 15.15 7.64 4.77
CA ASN A 80 14.33 6.87 5.71
C ASN A 80 14.01 5.47 5.17
N ASP A 81 13.89 4.53 6.09
CA ASP A 81 13.53 3.15 5.81
C ASP A 81 12.11 2.85 6.31
N ARG A 82 11.39 1.98 5.60
CA ARG A 82 10.07 1.49 6.01
C ARG A 82 9.89 0.00 5.71
N ALA A 83 9.05 -0.67 6.50
CA ALA A 83 8.56 -2.00 6.17
C ALA A 83 7.28 -1.87 5.33
N VAL A 84 7.20 -2.60 4.23
CA VAL A 84 6.02 -2.68 3.37
C VAL A 84 5.52 -4.10 3.31
N LYS A 85 4.24 -4.29 3.63
CA LYS A 85 3.56 -5.56 3.47
C LYS A 85 2.74 -5.57 2.18
N GLU A 86 3.05 -6.51 1.30
CA GLU A 86 2.34 -6.78 0.07
C GLU A 86 1.33 -7.88 0.32
N ILE A 87 0.06 -7.50 0.37
CA ILE A 87 -1.05 -8.41 0.65
C ILE A 87 -1.54 -9.00 -0.68
N SER A 88 -1.54 -10.33 -0.78
CA SER A 88 -2.05 -11.04 -1.96
C SER A 88 -3.53 -11.31 -1.77
N ILE A 89 -4.35 -10.74 -2.65
CA ILE A 89 -5.79 -10.96 -2.64
C ILE A 89 -6.14 -11.75 -3.90
N SER A 90 -6.77 -12.92 -3.73
CA SER A 90 -7.23 -13.75 -4.85
C SER A 90 -8.75 -13.91 -4.82
N SER A 91 -9.36 -13.98 -6.01
CA SER A 91 -10.80 -14.23 -6.16
C SER A 91 -11.23 -15.64 -5.73
N SER A 92 -10.27 -16.52 -5.42
CA SER A 92 -10.49 -17.87 -4.93
C SER A 92 -10.53 -17.97 -3.40
N GLN A 93 -10.38 -16.85 -2.67
CA GLN A 93 -10.43 -16.88 -1.20
C GLN A 93 -11.83 -17.25 -0.71
N SER A 94 -11.89 -18.14 0.28
CA SER A 94 -13.13 -18.46 0.98
C SER A 94 -13.66 -17.24 1.76
N ALA A 95 -14.96 -17.24 2.06
CA ALA A 95 -15.57 -16.19 2.89
C ALA A 95 -14.89 -16.05 4.27
N THR A 96 -14.41 -17.15 4.84
CA THR A 96 -13.66 -17.15 6.10
C THR A 96 -12.31 -16.45 5.95
N GLU A 97 -11.54 -16.76 4.89
CA GLU A 97 -10.26 -16.11 4.61
C GLU A 97 -10.44 -14.61 4.37
N MET A 98 -11.46 -14.21 3.60
CA MET A 98 -11.81 -12.81 3.39
C MET A 98 -12.13 -12.09 4.70
N LYS A 99 -12.86 -12.73 5.63
CA LYS A 99 -13.15 -12.17 6.95
C LYS A 99 -11.89 -11.93 7.78
N HIS A 100 -10.94 -12.86 7.76
CA HIS A 100 -9.67 -12.72 8.47
C HIS A 100 -8.77 -11.65 7.84
N LEU A 101 -8.72 -11.59 6.50
CA LEU A 101 -8.03 -10.54 5.77
C LEU A 101 -8.59 -9.15 6.14
N SER A 102 -9.92 -8.99 6.13
CA SER A 102 -10.57 -7.74 6.52
C SER A 102 -10.25 -7.33 7.97
N ARG A 103 -10.16 -8.30 8.90
CA ARG A 103 -9.73 -8.04 10.28
C ARG A 103 -8.28 -7.57 10.36
N GLU A 104 -7.39 -8.18 9.56
CA GLU A 104 -5.99 -7.78 9.53
C GLU A 104 -5.82 -6.37 8.96
N LEU A 105 -6.50 -6.05 7.85
CA LEU A 105 -6.49 -4.70 7.26
C LEU A 105 -7.01 -3.66 8.26
N LEU A 106 -8.13 -3.93 8.93
CA LEU A 106 -8.68 -3.04 9.95
C LEU A 106 -7.72 -2.84 11.13
N ALA A 107 -7.05 -3.89 11.58
CA ALA A 107 -6.06 -3.78 12.65
C ALA A 107 -4.92 -2.85 12.22
N ILE A 108 -4.38 -3.04 11.01
CA ILE A 108 -3.32 -2.19 10.49
C ILE A 108 -3.76 -0.72 10.46
N VAL A 109 -4.93 -0.38 9.89
CA VAL A 109 -5.41 1.02 9.88
C VAL A 109 -5.49 1.58 11.30
N LYS A 110 -6.10 0.84 12.22
CA LYS A 110 -6.30 1.27 13.62
C LYS A 110 -4.97 1.53 14.33
N PHE A 111 -3.97 0.68 14.11
CA PHE A 111 -2.66 0.85 14.73
C PHE A 111 -1.81 1.91 14.03
N SER A 112 -1.97 2.13 12.72
CA SER A 112 -1.34 3.25 12.01
C SER A 112 -1.82 4.61 12.52
N HIS A 113 -3.07 4.68 13.00
CA HIS A 113 -3.66 5.92 13.49
C HIS A 113 -3.30 6.24 14.95
N LYS A 114 -2.91 5.24 15.76
CA LYS A 114 -2.61 5.45 17.17
C LYS A 114 -1.21 6.05 17.34
N GLN A 115 -1.10 7.36 17.16
CA GLN A 115 0.00 8.17 17.69
C GLN A 115 -0.09 8.22 19.22
N GLU A 116 0.32 7.16 19.88
CA GLU A 116 0.83 7.27 21.25
C GLU A 116 2.15 6.51 21.29
N ILE A 117 3.22 7.24 21.64
CA ILE A 117 4.60 6.77 21.84
C ILE A 117 5.45 6.69 20.55
N GLY A 118 6.11 7.80 20.21
CA GLY A 118 7.52 7.86 19.80
C GLY A 118 8.04 7.08 18.58
N TRP A 119 7.21 6.31 17.87
CA TRP A 119 7.63 5.54 16.69
C TRP A 119 6.76 5.96 15.51
N SER A 120 7.19 7.00 14.80
CA SER A 120 6.61 7.35 13.50
C SER A 120 7.03 6.29 12.48
N LYS A 121 6.31 5.16 12.44
CA LYS A 121 6.45 4.12 11.42
C LYS A 121 5.14 4.03 10.68
N SER A 122 5.05 4.81 9.60
CA SER A 122 3.94 4.81 8.65
C SER A 122 3.76 3.39 8.09
N ILE A 123 2.77 2.65 8.59
CA ILE A 123 2.36 1.38 7.97
C ILE A 123 1.46 1.77 6.80
N SER A 124 2.07 1.93 5.62
CA SER A 124 1.33 2.16 4.38
C SER A 124 0.57 0.91 3.99
N LEU A 125 -0.75 0.92 4.13
CA LEU A 125 -1.62 -0.07 3.51
C LEU A 125 -1.64 0.19 2.00
N LYS A 126 -0.96 -0.68 1.27
CA LYS A 126 -0.97 -0.65 -0.20
C LYS A 126 -2.02 -1.64 -0.69
N LYS A 127 -2.89 -1.18 -1.57
CA LYS A 127 -3.66 -2.05 -2.45
C LYS A 127 -2.72 -2.58 -3.53
N LEU A 128 -2.05 -3.70 -3.26
CA LEU A 128 -1.27 -4.41 -4.28
C LEU A 128 -2.18 -5.44 -4.95
N LEU A 129 -3.14 -4.94 -5.75
CA LEU A 129 -3.84 -5.80 -6.71
C LEU A 129 -2.83 -6.19 -7.79
N LYS A 130 -2.13 -7.31 -7.60
CA LYS A 130 -1.45 -8.00 -8.69
C LYS A 130 -2.51 -8.47 -9.68
N LEU A 131 -2.73 -7.71 -10.74
CA LEU A 131 -3.37 -8.25 -11.93
C LEU A 131 -2.41 -9.25 -12.57
N PRO A 132 -2.86 -10.44 -12.99
CA PRO A 132 -2.03 -11.34 -13.77
C PRO A 132 -1.66 -10.66 -15.09
N SER A 133 -0.37 -10.45 -15.32
CA SER A 133 0.16 -10.05 -16.61
C SER A 133 -0.20 -11.14 -17.63
N ARG A 134 -1.15 -10.81 -18.51
CA ARG A 134 -1.54 -11.63 -19.65
C ARG A 134 -0.30 -11.84 -20.53
N SER A 135 0.26 -13.05 -20.53
CA SER A 135 1.25 -13.41 -21.55
C SER A 135 0.52 -13.43 -22.89
N MET A 136 0.77 -12.43 -23.73
CA MET A 136 0.47 -12.55 -25.16
C MET A 136 1.43 -13.61 -25.71
N GLY A 137 0.95 -14.84 -25.79
CA GLY A 137 1.51 -15.84 -26.67
C GLY A 137 1.24 -15.39 -28.10
N ASN A 138 2.31 -15.18 -28.86
CA ASN A 138 2.25 -15.08 -30.31
C ASN A 138 1.82 -16.44 -30.85
N ASN A 139 0.77 -16.45 -31.67
CA ASN A 139 0.57 -17.44 -32.72
C ASN A 139 -0.02 -16.72 -33.93
#